data_AF-A0A920IJZ7-F1
#
_entry.id   AF-A0A920IJZ7-F1
#
_cell.length_a   1.000
_cell.length_b   1.000
_cell.length_c   1.000
_cell.angle_alpha   90.00
_cell.angle_beta   90.00
_cell.angle_gamma   90.00
#
_symmetry.space_group_name_H-M   'P 1'
#
loop_
_entity.id
_entity.type
_entity.pdbx_description
1 polymer ?
#
loop_
_entity_poly.entity_id
_entity_poly.type
_entity_poly.pdbx_seq_one_letter_code
_entity_poly.pdbx_strand_id
1 'polypeptide(L)'
;MSTLKIGKYLLIPFAIFISAIPVIDPFNVFTSLRNSAFDTFQIISPRQSQTKDNILILDIDEKSLSEIGQWPWSRSVLSELVDQTNLSAALAFDIVFAEADRTGSKELMNLYKK
;
A
#
# COMPACT_ATOMS: atom_id res chain seq x y z
N MET A 1 -43.48 -35.90 27.55
CA MET A 1 -42.41 -35.03 28.08
C MET A 1 -41.08 -35.31 27.36
N SER A 2 -41.02 -35.12 26.03
CA SER A 2 -39.80 -35.42 25.22
C SER A 2 -39.57 -34.51 24.02
N THR A 3 -40.57 -33.74 23.57
CA THR A 3 -40.46 -32.80 22.43
C THR A 3 -39.63 -31.55 22.75
N LEU A 4 -39.64 -31.11 24.02
CA LEU A 4 -38.89 -29.93 24.47
C LEU A 4 -37.36 -30.18 24.50
N LYS A 5 -36.93 -31.41 24.76
CA LYS A 5 -35.50 -31.79 24.74
C LYS A 5 -34.97 -31.85 23.31
N ILE A 6 -35.74 -32.46 22.39
CA ILE A 6 -35.41 -32.51 20.95
C ILE A 6 -35.24 -31.09 20.37
N GLY A 7 -36.12 -30.16 20.73
CA GLY A 7 -36.02 -28.76 20.30
C GLY A 7 -34.73 -28.10 20.79
N LYS A 8 -34.33 -28.33 22.05
CA LYS A 8 -33.11 -27.76 22.62
C LYS A 8 -31.82 -28.27 21.94
N TYR A 9 -31.76 -29.54 21.56
CA TYR A 9 -30.59 -30.10 20.86
C TYR A 9 -30.46 -29.64 19.41
N LEU A 10 -31.55 -29.23 18.76
CA LEU A 10 -31.53 -28.63 17.41
C LEU A 10 -31.18 -27.14 17.41
N LEU A 11 -31.49 -26.42 18.50
CA LEU A 11 -31.20 -24.98 18.61
C LEU A 11 -29.69 -24.69 18.67
N ILE A 12 -28.89 -25.57 19.28
CA ILE A 12 -27.44 -25.39 19.38
C ILE A 12 -26.74 -25.42 18.01
N PRO A 13 -26.89 -26.45 17.17
CA PRO A 13 -26.29 -26.46 15.83
C PRO A 13 -26.86 -25.35 14.94
N PHE A 14 -28.14 -24.98 15.10
CA PHE A 14 -28.73 -23.86 14.39
C PHE A 14 -28.09 -22.52 14.78
N ALA A 15 -27.85 -22.28 16.07
CA ALA A 15 -27.15 -21.09 16.54
C ALA A 15 -25.70 -21.05 16.06
N ILE A 16 -24.99 -22.19 16.04
CA ILE A 16 -23.63 -22.30 15.49
C ILE A 16 -23.62 -21.97 13.99
N PHE A 17 -24.58 -22.51 13.23
CA PHE A 17 -24.71 -22.25 11.81
C PHE A 17 -24.93 -20.75 11.54
N ILE A 18 -25.86 -20.12 12.25
CA ILE A 18 -26.10 -18.67 12.13
C ILE A 18 -24.85 -17.86 12.51
N SER A 19 -24.16 -18.24 13.59
CA SER A 19 -22.93 -17.56 14.02
C SER A 19 -21.79 -17.69 13.00
N ALA A 20 -21.79 -18.71 12.15
CA ALA A 20 -20.80 -18.90 11.10
C ALA A 20 -21.10 -18.07 9.85
N ILE A 21 -22.35 -17.62 9.63
CA ILE A 21 -22.76 -16.87 8.43
C ILE A 21 -21.92 -15.59 8.22
N PRO A 22 -21.69 -14.72 9.23
CA PRO A 22 -20.87 -13.53 9.05
C PRO A 22 -19.38 -13.83 8.81
N VAL A 23 -18.91 -15.01 9.22
CA VAL A 23 -17.50 -15.43 9.06
C VAL A 23 -17.27 -15.98 7.66
N ILE A 24 -18.22 -16.76 7.14
CA ILE A 24 -18.16 -17.34 5.78
C ILE A 24 -18.48 -16.26 4.72
N ASP A 25 -19.36 -15.31 5.05
CA ASP A 25 -19.76 -14.18 4.21
C ASP A 25 -19.98 -14.55 2.73
N PRO A 26 -20.85 -15.55 2.43
CA PRO A 26 -20.93 -16.16 1.09
C PRO A 26 -21.33 -15.18 -0.03
N PHE A 27 -21.91 -14.04 0.34
CA PHE A 27 -22.33 -12.98 -0.57
C PHE A 27 -21.57 -11.66 -0.35
N ASN A 28 -20.49 -11.67 0.44
CA ASN A 28 -19.65 -10.50 0.77
C ASN A 28 -20.42 -9.30 1.37
N VAL A 29 -21.61 -9.51 1.93
CA VAL A 29 -22.47 -8.43 2.47
C VAL A 29 -21.87 -7.86 3.74
N PHE A 30 -21.36 -8.71 4.64
CA PHE A 30 -20.79 -8.26 5.90
C PHE A 30 -19.46 -7.53 5.69
N THR A 31 -18.62 -8.02 4.78
CA THR A 31 -17.36 -7.40 4.42
C THR A 31 -17.59 -6.05 3.73
N SER A 32 -18.53 -5.98 2.78
CA SER A 32 -18.83 -4.72 2.07
C SER A 32 -19.35 -3.66 3.03
N LEU A 33 -20.30 -4.02 3.92
CA LEU A 33 -20.82 -3.10 4.92
C LEU A 33 -19.72 -2.62 5.88
N ARG A 34 -18.85 -3.53 6.33
CA ARG A 34 -17.71 -3.18 7.19
C ARG A 34 -16.75 -2.22 6.49
N ASN A 35 -16.42 -2.48 5.22
CA ASN A 35 -15.48 -1.65 4.47
C ASN A 35 -16.08 -0.26 4.23
N SER A 36 -17.35 -0.16 3.81
CA SER A 36 -18.01 1.14 3.64
C SER A 36 -18.14 1.91 4.95
N ALA A 37 -18.43 1.23 6.06
CA ALA A 37 -18.42 1.86 7.38
C ALA A 37 -17.02 2.37 7.74
N PHE A 38 -15.99 1.54 7.53
CA PHE A 38 -14.59 1.91 7.78
C PHE A 38 -14.17 3.14 6.96
N ASP A 39 -14.46 3.17 5.66
CA ASP A 39 -14.14 4.28 4.77
C ASP A 39 -14.85 5.57 5.21
N THR A 40 -16.12 5.45 5.59
CA THR A 40 -16.90 6.57 6.12
C THR A 40 -16.28 7.12 7.42
N PHE A 41 -15.83 6.24 8.31
CA PHE A 41 -15.11 6.65 9.51
C PHE A 41 -13.77 7.34 9.21
N GLN A 42 -13.03 6.89 8.19
CA GLN A 42 -11.79 7.57 7.78
C GLN A 42 -12.04 9.00 7.27
N ILE A 43 -13.19 9.24 6.63
CA ILE A 43 -13.58 10.58 6.14
C ILE A 43 -14.06 11.48 7.29
N ILE A 44 -14.91 10.97 8.17
CA ILE A 44 -15.55 11.76 9.24
C ILE A 44 -14.60 11.99 10.42
N SER A 45 -13.76 11.01 10.73
CA SER A 45 -12.79 11.07 11.82
C SER A 45 -11.43 10.58 11.30
N PRO A 46 -10.76 11.38 10.45
CA PRO A 46 -9.45 11.03 9.94
C PRO A 46 -8.49 10.86 11.11
N ARG A 47 -7.65 9.83 11.04
CA ARG A 47 -6.61 9.59 12.03
C ARG A 47 -5.73 10.84 12.10
N GLN A 48 -5.57 11.40 13.30
CA GLN A 48 -4.62 12.47 13.51
C GLN A 48 -3.22 11.94 13.15
N SER A 49 -2.54 12.62 12.22
CA SER A 49 -1.16 12.30 11.90
C SER A 49 -0.35 12.39 13.19
N GLN A 50 0.29 11.28 13.56
CA GLN A 50 1.22 11.31 14.69
C GLN A 50 2.41 12.14 14.21
N THR A 51 2.47 13.39 14.64
CA THR A 51 3.48 14.40 14.28
C THR A 51 4.93 14.00 14.60
N LYS A 52 5.17 12.76 15.05
CA LYS A 52 6.50 12.20 15.31
C LYS A 52 7.02 11.29 14.18
N ASP A 53 6.16 10.86 13.26
CA ASP A 53 6.62 10.07 12.12
C ASP A 53 7.06 11.01 11.01
N ASN A 54 8.36 11.35 11.02
CA ASN A 54 9.03 12.15 9.99
C ASN A 54 9.18 11.34 8.68
N ILE A 55 8.06 10.86 8.14
CA ILE A 55 8.02 10.18 6.84
C ILE A 55 7.93 11.26 5.77
N LEU A 56 8.99 11.38 4.98
CA LEU A 56 9.02 12.23 3.80
C LEU A 56 8.72 11.36 2.57
N ILE A 57 7.63 11.67 1.86
CA ILE A 57 7.30 11.06 0.58
C ILE A 57 7.76 12.01 -0.51
N LEU A 58 8.66 11.53 -1.36
CA LEU A 58 9.12 12.24 -2.55
C LEU A 58 8.37 11.67 -3.75
N ASP A 59 7.44 12.45 -4.30
CA ASP A 59 6.65 12.07 -5.47
C ASP A 59 7.23 12.70 -6.74
N ILE A 60 7.07 12.03 -7.88
CA ILE A 60 7.52 12.52 -9.19
C ILE A 60 6.28 13.03 -9.93
N ASP A 61 6.08 14.34 -9.88
CA ASP A 61 4.94 15.02 -10.48
C ASP A 61 5.28 15.72 -11.80
N GLU A 62 4.25 16.22 -12.49
CA GLU A 62 4.37 17.02 -13.73
C GLU A 62 5.35 18.18 -13.58
N LYS A 63 5.35 18.84 -12.42
CA LYS A 63 6.26 19.95 -12.16
C LYS A 63 7.72 19.47 -12.16
N SER A 64 8.01 18.40 -11.43
CA SER A 64 9.34 17.80 -11.37
C SER A 64 9.82 17.32 -12.75
N LEU A 65 8.93 16.70 -13.54
CA LEU A 65 9.23 16.29 -14.91
C LEU A 65 9.49 17.48 -15.84
N SER A 66 8.80 18.61 -15.63
CA SER A 66 9.05 19.83 -16.41
C SER A 66 10.40 20.48 -16.08
N GLU A 67 10.87 20.34 -14.84
CA GLU A 67 12.11 20.94 -14.35
C GLU A 67 13.35 20.06 -14.66
N ILE A 68 13.24 18.75 -14.44
CA ILE A 68 14.36 17.80 -14.56
C ILE A 68 14.38 17.12 -15.94
N GLY A 69 13.21 16.94 -16.54
CA GLY A 69 13.01 16.25 -17.80
C GLY A 69 12.20 14.97 -17.65
N GLN A 70 12.01 14.30 -18.79
CA GLN A 70 11.15 13.13 -18.89
C GLN A 70 11.71 11.93 -18.09
N TRP A 71 10.83 11.23 -17.37
CA TRP A 71 11.12 9.94 -16.75
C TRP A 71 11.28 8.82 -17.81
N PRO A 72 12.16 7.81 -17.62
CA PRO A 72 13.03 7.57 -16.47
C PRO A 72 14.27 8.44 -16.44
N TRP A 73 14.56 9.01 -15.26
CA TRP A 73 15.77 9.78 -15.04
C TRP A 73 17.02 8.88 -14.95
N SER A 74 18.19 9.47 -15.21
CA SER A 74 19.48 8.79 -15.03
C SER A 74 19.75 8.50 -13.55
N ARG A 75 20.59 7.50 -13.25
CA ARG A 75 20.93 7.20 -11.85
C ARG A 75 21.75 8.30 -11.19
N SER A 76 22.37 9.19 -11.97
CA SER A 76 23.04 10.38 -11.43
C SER A 76 22.03 11.31 -10.75
N VAL A 77 20.90 11.60 -11.39
CA VAL A 77 19.83 12.43 -10.79
C VAL A 77 19.29 11.76 -9.53
N LEU A 78 19.04 10.46 -9.58
CA LEU A 78 18.57 9.72 -8.41
C LEU A 78 19.59 9.70 -7.28
N SER A 79 20.90 9.66 -7.57
CA SER A 79 21.94 9.72 -6.53
C SER A 79 21.95 11.06 -5.79
N GLU A 80 21.66 12.17 -6.46
CA GLU A 80 21.55 13.47 -5.80
C GLU A 80 20.37 13.49 -4.81
N LEU A 81 19.25 12.82 -5.14
CA LEU A 81 18.12 12.66 -4.22
C LEU A 81 18.48 11.78 -3.01
N VAL A 82 19.30 10.73 -3.21
CA VAL A 82 19.82 9.92 -2.09
C VAL A 82 20.70 10.77 -1.18
N ASP A 83 21.58 11.58 -1.74
CA ASP A 83 22.48 12.43 -0.96
C ASP A 83 21.70 13.45 -0.13
N GLN A 84 20.62 14.01 -0.68
CA GLN A 84 19.72 14.93 0.03
C GLN A 84 18.90 14.26 1.14
N THR A 85 18.72 12.94 1.08
CA THR A 85 17.95 12.16 2.06
C THR A 85 18.85 11.38 3.03
N ASN A 86 20.14 11.69 3.10
CA ASN A 86 21.14 10.95 3.88
C ASN A 86 20.89 10.89 5.40
N LEU A 87 20.10 11.82 5.97
CA LEU A 87 19.75 11.83 7.39
C LEU A 87 18.56 10.91 7.72
N SER A 88 17.92 10.32 6.71
CA SER A 88 16.78 9.43 6.90
C SER A 88 17.24 8.14 7.59
N ALA A 89 16.47 7.65 8.55
CA ALA A 89 16.75 6.37 9.21
C ALA A 89 16.66 5.18 8.23
N ALA A 90 15.81 5.31 7.21
CA ALA A 90 15.68 4.38 6.10
C ALA A 90 15.23 5.14 4.86
N LEU A 91 15.67 4.68 3.68
CA LEU A 91 15.22 5.16 2.38
C LEU A 91 14.66 3.96 1.61
N ALA A 92 13.50 4.14 1.00
CA ALA A 92 12.86 3.14 0.15
C ALA A 92 12.54 3.75 -1.22
N PHE A 93 12.70 2.96 -2.26
CA PHE A 93 12.30 3.32 -3.62
C PHE A 93 11.08 2.50 -4.00
N ASP A 94 10.01 3.17 -4.41
CA ASP A 94 8.87 2.53 -5.09
C ASP A 94 9.09 2.50 -6.61
N ILE A 95 10.29 2.05 -7.02
CA ILE A 95 10.75 2.05 -8.40
C ILE A 95 11.63 0.81 -8.63
N VAL A 96 11.45 0.14 -9.77
CA VAL A 96 12.22 -1.06 -10.14
C VAL A 96 13.47 -0.68 -10.94
N PHE A 97 14.64 -1.11 -10.46
CA PHE A 97 15.93 -0.96 -11.17
C PHE A 97 16.33 -2.27 -11.87
N ALA A 98 15.54 -2.72 -12.86
CA ALA A 98 15.71 -4.02 -13.50
C ALA A 98 17.01 -4.15 -14.32
N GLU A 99 17.45 -3.06 -14.94
CA GLU A 99 18.63 -3.02 -15.81
C GLU A 99 19.66 -2.03 -15.27
N ALA A 100 20.93 -2.19 -15.65
CA ALA A 100 21.97 -1.22 -15.36
C ALA A 100 21.68 0.14 -16.02
N ASP A 101 22.21 1.23 -15.45
CA ASP A 101 22.02 2.57 -16.02
C ASP A 101 22.70 2.67 -17.39
N ARG A 102 21.90 3.00 -18.41
CA ARG A 102 22.33 3.13 -19.80
C ARG A 102 22.89 4.51 -20.13
N THR A 103 22.69 5.48 -19.25
CA THR A 103 23.08 6.89 -19.43
C THR A 103 24.29 7.29 -18.58
N GLY A 104 24.80 6.37 -17.76
CA GLY A 104 25.98 6.62 -16.94
C GLY A 104 27.24 6.86 -17.77
N SER A 105 28.15 7.70 -17.26
CA SER A 105 29.40 8.08 -17.92
C SER A 105 30.23 6.88 -18.41
N LYS A 106 30.26 5.78 -17.64
CA LYS A 106 30.93 4.52 -18.02
C LYS A 106 30.32 3.87 -19.27
N GLU A 107 29.00 3.89 -19.39
CA GLU A 107 28.29 3.24 -20.51
C GLU A 107 28.41 4.09 -21.79
N LEU A 108 28.30 5.41 -21.64
CA LEU A 108 28.57 6.36 -22.73
C LEU A 108 30.01 6.22 -23.25
N MET A 109 31.00 6.09 -22.36
CA MET A 109 32.38 5.83 -22.77
C MET A 109 32.54 4.54 -23.57
N ASN A 110 31.79 3.48 -23.26
CA ASN A 110 31.82 2.24 -24.04
C ASN A 110 31.14 2.38 -25.41
N LEU A 111 30.03 3.12 -25.49
CA LEU A 111 29.30 3.35 -26.74
C LEU A 111 30.13 4.13 -27.79
N TYR A 112 30.90 5.13 -27.34
CA TYR A 112 31.71 5.98 -28.22
C TYR A 112 33.15 5.49 -28.44
N LYS A 113 33.54 4.36 -27.86
CA LYS A 113 34.89 3.77 -28.05
C LYS A 113 35.01 2.91 -29.31
N LYS A 114 34.00 2.93 -30.17
CA LYS A 114 33.91 2.17 -31.42
C LYS A 114 34.32 3.02 -32.61
#